data_AF-A0A969ENB4-F1
#
_entry.id   AF-A0A969ENB4-F1
#
_cell.length_a   1.000
_cell.length_b   1.000
_cell.length_c   1.000
_cell.angle_alpha   90.00
_cell.angle_beta   90.00
_cell.angle_gamma   90.00
#
_symmetry.space_group_name_H-M   'P 1'
#
loop_
_entity.id
_entity.type
_entity.pdbx_description
1 polymer ?
#
loop_
_entity_poly.entity_id
_entity_poly.type
_entity_poly.pdbx_seq_one_letter_code
_entity_poly.pdbx_strand_id
1 'polypeptide(L)' 'MIRAFYRSTTVSGTNPPYNTLTLKVYYPALFTDSHQERNTGVIPPDRAGAPYLVVIICPASTSDRRRINGWRKGSPVRGW' A
#
# COMPACT_ATOMS: atom_id res chain seq x y z
N MET A 1 -15.36 -4.33 -18.03
CA MET A 1 -15.76 -3.99 -16.64
C MET A 1 -14.50 -3.75 -15.81
N ILE A 2 -14.50 -2.89 -14.79
CA ILE A 2 -13.33 -2.68 -13.91
C ILE A 2 -13.50 -3.49 -12.62
N ARG A 3 -12.46 -4.24 -12.22
CA ARG A 3 -12.43 -5.01 -10.97
C ARG A 3 -11.23 -4.60 -10.13
N ALA A 4 -11.27 -4.98 -8.85
CA ALA A 4 -10.16 -4.79 -7.94
C ALA A 4 -9.88 -6.06 -7.13
N PHE A 5 -8.61 -6.31 -6.83
CA PHE A 5 -8.22 -7.32 -5.84
C PHE A 5 -7.30 -6.70 -4.78
N TYR A 6 -7.24 -7.35 -3.62
CA TYR A 6 -6.42 -6.94 -2.48
C TYR A 6 -5.38 -8.01 -2.18
N ARG A 7 -4.16 -7.57 -1.87
CA ARG A 7 -3.04 -8.43 -1.48
C ARG A 7 -2.35 -7.80 -0.28
N SER A 8 -1.95 -8.63 0.68
CA SER A 8 -1.10 -8.20 1.78
C SER A 8 0.12 -9.12 1.87
N THR A 9 1.26 -8.57 2.25
CA THR A 9 2.51 -9.31 2.43
C THR A 9 3.34 -8.71 3.57
N THR A 10 4.16 -9.53 4.20
CA THR A 10 5.09 -9.09 5.24
C THR A 10 6.43 -8.71 4.61
N VAL A 11 6.97 -7.56 5.01
CA VAL A 11 8.27 -7.06 4.57
C VAL A 11 9.32 -7.44 5.61
N SER A 12 10.37 -8.13 5.17
CA SER A 12 11.52 -8.48 6.01
C SER A 12 12.29 -7.22 6.43
N GLY A 13 12.73 -7.17 7.68
CA GLY A 13 13.57 -6.07 8.20
C GLY A 13 12.81 -4.99 8.98
N THR A 14 11.49 -5.09 9.10
CA THR A 14 10.67 -4.20 9.95
C THR A 14 9.97 -5.01 11.03
N ASN A 15 9.87 -4.46 12.24
CA ASN A 15 9.15 -5.11 13.34
C ASN A 15 7.63 -4.92 13.21
N PRO A 16 6.82 -5.93 13.56
CA PRO A 16 5.39 -5.74 13.76
C PRO A 16 5.12 -4.57 14.72
N PRO A 17 4.08 -3.74 14.48
CA PRO A 17 3.01 -3.89 13.47
C PRO A 17 3.30 -3.21 12.12
N TYR A 18 4.48 -2.63 11.91
CA TYR A 18 4.78 -1.81 10.71
C TYR A 18 5.36 -2.61 9.54
N ASN A 19 5.34 -3.93 9.62
CA ASN A 19 5.93 -4.84 8.64
C ASN A 19 4.95 -5.36 7.60
N THR A 20 3.68 -4.94 7.63
CA THR A 20 2.65 -5.41 6.70
C THR A 20 2.42 -4.39 5.60
N LEU A 21 2.66 -4.77 4.35
CA LEU A 21 2.29 -4.00 3.17
C LEU A 21 0.96 -4.51 2.63
N THR A 22 0.02 -3.60 2.38
CA THR A 22 -1.27 -3.92 1.76
C THR A 22 -1.41 -3.16 0.45
N LEU A 23 -1.76 -3.88 -0.61
CA LEU A 23 -1.93 -3.37 -1.97
C LEU A 23 -3.36 -3.62 -2.45
N LYS A 24 -3.93 -2.61 -3.12
CA LYS A 24 -5.18 -2.71 -3.88
C LYS A 24 -4.88 -2.43 -5.34
N VAL A 25 -5.21 -3.37 -6.22
CA VAL A 25 -4.97 -3.24 -7.67
C VAL A 25 -6.29 -3.17 -8.39
N TYR A 26 -6.48 -2.15 -9.23
CA TYR A 26 -7.60 -2.06 -10.16
C TYR A 26 -7.15 -2.46 -11.56
N TYR A 27 -7.97 -3.24 -12.27
CA TYR A 27 -7.65 -3.70 -13.61
C TYR A 27 -8.92 -3.90 -14.45
N PRO A 28 -8.83 -3.74 -15.79
CA PRO A 28 -9.91 -4.10 -16.69
C PRO A 28 -10.04 -5.62 -16.71
N ALA A 29 -11.24 -6.10 -16.40
CA ALA A 29 -11.55 -7.52 -16.30
C ALA A 29 -12.53 -7.91 -17.40
N LEU A 30 -12.29 -9.09 -17.98
CA LEU A 30 -13.17 -9.72 -18.95
C LEU A 30 -13.91 -10.85 -18.25
N PHE A 31 -15.23 -10.68 -18.07
CA PHE A 31 -16.05 -11.70 -17.43
C PHE A 31 -16.33 -12.82 -18.43
N THR A 32 -15.92 -14.05 -18.12
CA THR A 32 -16.11 -15.20 -19.01
C THR A 32 -17.15 -16.22 -18.50
N ASP A 33 -17.83 -15.91 -17.38
CA ASP A 33 -18.83 -16.76 -16.68
C ASP A 33 -18.38 -18.22 -16.44
N SER A 34 -17.08 -18.43 -16.34
CA SER A 34 -16.49 -19.74 -16.15
C SER A 34 -16.65 -20.21 -14.70
N HIS A 35 -16.71 -21.53 -14.54
CA HIS A 35 -16.75 -22.14 -13.20
C HIS A 35 -15.54 -21.75 -12.33
N GLN A 36 -14.38 -21.52 -12.95
CA GLN A 36 -13.16 -21.10 -12.25
C GLN A 36 -13.30 -19.70 -11.67
N GLU A 37 -13.90 -18.75 -12.40
CA GLU A 37 -14.17 -17.40 -11.91
C GLU A 37 -15.15 -17.42 -10.73
N ARG A 38 -16.21 -18.24 -10.82
CA ARG A 38 -17.20 -18.39 -9.75
C ARG A 38 -16.62 -19.01 -8.48
N ASN A 39 -15.75 -20.01 -8.62
CA ASN A 39 -15.20 -20.74 -7.48
C ASN A 39 -14.01 -20.03 -6.82
N THR A 40 -13.24 -19.25 -7.58
CA THR A 40 -12.02 -18.58 -7.07
C THR A 40 -12.18 -17.09 -6.85
N GLY A 41 -13.20 -16.46 -7.45
CA GLY A 41 -13.38 -15.01 -7.46
C GLY A 41 -12.33 -14.26 -8.30
N VAL A 42 -11.40 -14.98 -8.94
CA VAL A 42 -10.36 -14.39 -9.80
C VAL A 42 -10.90 -14.32 -11.22
N ILE A 43 -11.09 -13.10 -11.70
CA ILE A 43 -11.54 -12.82 -13.07
C ILE A 43 -10.31 -12.52 -13.93
N PRO A 44 -10.18 -13.13 -15.11
CA PRO A 44 -9.06 -12.84 -15.98
C PRO A 44 -9.07 -11.37 -16.43
N PRO A 45 -7.88 -10.75 -16.56
CA PRO A 45 -7.78 -9.41 -17.11
C PRO A 45 -8.20 -9.42 -18.58
N ASP A 46 -8.89 -8.36 -19.00
CA ASP A 46 -9.11 -8.10 -20.42
C ASP A 46 -7.76 -7.84 -21.09
N ARG A 47 -7.47 -8.56 -22.17
CA ARG A 47 -6.21 -8.44 -22.92
C ARG A 47 -6.38 -7.65 -24.21
N ALA A 48 -7.60 -7.32 -24.62
CA ALA A 48 -7.87 -6.66 -25.89
C ALA A 48 -7.29 -5.23 -25.95
N GLY A 49 -7.16 -4.56 -24.80
CA GLY A 49 -6.57 -3.23 -24.69
C GLY A 49 -5.11 -3.21 -24.22
N ALA A 50 -4.43 -4.36 -24.20
CA ALA A 50 -3.03 -4.41 -23.78
C ALA A 50 -2.10 -3.80 -24.87
N PRO A 51 -1.02 -3.09 -24.50
CA PRO A 51 -0.52 -2.87 -23.13
C PRO A 51 -1.27 -1.76 -22.37
N TYR A 52 -1.47 -1.97 -21.06
CA TYR A 52 -2.09 -0.98 -20.18
C TYR A 52 -1.04 -0.13 -19.45
N LEU A 53 -1.34 1.16 -19.27
CA LEU A 53 -0.56 2.04 -18.40
C LEU A 53 -0.75 1.64 -16.93
N VAL A 54 0.35 1.47 -16.21
CA VAL A 54 0.35 1.13 -14.77
C VAL A 54 0.59 2.39 -13.95
N VAL A 55 -0.37 2.74 -13.10
CA VAL A 55 -0.27 3.86 -12.17
C VAL A 55 -0.16 3.33 -10.74
N ILE A 56 0.93 3.66 -10.06
CA ILE A 56 1.16 3.28 -8.66
C ILE A 56 0.95 4.51 -7.78
N ILE A 57 0.05 4.40 -6.81
CA ILE A 57 -0.21 5.45 -5.83
C ILE A 57 0.28 4.95 -4.47
N CYS A 58 1.37 5.53 -3.98
CA CYS A 58 1.88 5.28 -2.63
C CYS A 58 1.51 6.48 -1.73
N PRO A 59 0.49 6.37 -0.86
CA PRO A 59 0.21 7.43 0.08
C PRO A 59 1.36 7.52 1.07
N ALA A 60 1.89 8.73 1.26
CA ALA A 60 2.87 8.96 2.31
C ALA A 60 2.18 8.78 3.67
N SER A 61 2.64 7.81 4.46
CA SER A 61 2.32 7.79 5.89
C SER A 61 3.20 8.86 6.54
N THR A 62 2.63 10.02 6.85
CA THR A 62 3.33 11.08 7.59
C THR A 62 3.51 10.63 9.04
N SER A 63 4.47 9.74 9.28
CA SER A 63 4.91 9.38 10.62
C SER A 63 6.13 10.23 10.97
N ASP A 64 5.96 11.54 11.15
CA ASP A 64 7.01 12.37 11.75
C ASP A 64 7.19 11.97 13.22
N ARG A 65 8.20 11.13 13.47
CA ARG A 65 8.61 10.68 14.80
C ARG A 65 9.89 11.40 15.26
N ARG A 66 10.16 12.63 14.83
CA ARG A 66 11.38 13.38 15.22
C ARG A 66 11.19 14.60 16.11
N ARG A 67 9.99 14.88 16.63
CA ARG A 67 9.76 16.06 17.51
C ARG A 67 9.52 15.83 19.00
N ILE A 68 9.42 14.60 19.51
CA ILE A 68 8.94 14.41 20.90
C ILE A 68 9.98 14.41 22.02
N ASN A 69 11.30 14.39 21.78
CA ASN A 69 12.31 14.31 22.87
C ASN A 69 13.55 15.19 22.65
N GLY A 70 13.37 16.45 22.25
CA GLY A 70 14.48 17.42 22.09
C GLY A 70 14.44 18.65 23.01
N TRP A 71 13.34 18.91 23.73
CA TRP A 71 13.11 20.19 24.41
C TRP A 71 12.94 20.10 25.94
N ARG A 72 13.68 19.21 26.60
CA ARG A 72 13.91 19.30 28.05
C ARG A 72 15.32 18.86 28.45
N LYS A 73 16.27 19.81 28.45
CA LYS A 73 17.12 20.13 29.62
C LYS A 73 18.11 21.24 29.28
N GLY A 74 18.09 22.30 30.11
CA GLY A 74 19.29 23.04 30.46
C GLY A 74 19.43 24.43 29.85
N SER A 75 18.66 25.40 30.35
CA SER A 75 19.23 26.74 30.51
C SER A 75 20.45 26.64 31.42
N PRO A 76 21.52 27.40 31.12
CA PRO A 76 22.04 28.27 32.15
C PRO A 76 21.97 29.71 31.63
N VAL A 77 21.15 30.51 32.31
CA VAL A 77 21.40 31.93 32.44
C VAL A 77 22.86 32.10 32.88
N ARG A 78 23.68 32.74 32.04
CA ARG A 78 24.94 33.36 32.45
C ARG A 78 24.87 34.82 32.03
N GLY A 79 24.70 35.67 33.03
CA GLY A 79 25.00 37.09 32.88
C GLY A 79 26.51 37.26 32.72
N TRP A 80 26.87 38.15 31.81
CA TRP A 80 27.83 39.26 31.98
C TRP A 80 27.33 40.38 31.07
#